data_AF-A0A9D7QMN3-F1
#
_entry.id   AF-A0A9D7QMN3-F1
#
_cell.length_a   1.000
_cell.length_b   1.000
_cell.length_c   1.000
_cell.angle_alpha   90.00
_cell.angle_beta   90.00
_cell.angle_gamma   90.00
#
_symmetry.space_group_name_H-M   'P 1'
#
loop_
_entity.id
_entity.type
_entity.pdbx_description
1 polymer ?
#
loop_
_entity_poly.entity_id
_entity_poly.type
_entity_poly.pdbx_seq_one_letter_code
_entity_poly.pdbx_strand_id
1 'polypeptide(L)'
;MPIATTSTSAQAINGIFISSGPSVSAVTNNTIANLNSNYNSTSTSSFVRGIAVTTSIATVTGNTVRNLTYGGLGTGSGISSGLVGIGVSASTGANTVSNNTIHTLKLTSSTATTQKIEITGMFIGGGAFSNVVARNSIHSLSLAANDTAAVITGIDNGAGTVTFANNMIRLGIDENGTPVTTGCIIRGITKGNSAIM
;
A
#
# COMPACT_ATOMS: atom_id res chain seq x y z
N MET A 1 -4.17 7.80 -19.07
CA MET A 1 -4.06 9.27 -18.98
C MET A 1 -3.68 9.61 -17.54
N PRO A 2 -2.58 10.34 -17.29
CA PRO A 2 -2.25 10.76 -15.93
C PRO A 2 -3.32 11.71 -15.41
N ILE A 3 -3.77 11.49 -14.17
CA ILE A 3 -4.67 12.43 -13.49
C ILE A 3 -3.78 13.39 -12.71
N ALA A 4 -3.81 14.68 -13.05
CA ALA A 4 -3.09 15.71 -12.33
C ALA A 4 -4.03 16.88 -12.07
N THR A 5 -4.10 17.33 -10.82
CA THR A 5 -4.67 18.63 -10.46
C THR A 5 -3.55 19.45 -9.81
N THR A 6 -3.50 20.74 -10.08
CA THR A 6 -2.60 21.70 -9.42
C THR A 6 -3.25 22.31 -8.17
N SER A 7 -4.27 21.64 -7.63
CA SER A 7 -5.10 22.13 -6.53
C SER A 7 -4.47 21.79 -5.17
N THR A 8 -4.70 22.65 -4.16
CA THR A 8 -4.43 22.36 -2.74
C THR A 8 -5.32 21.25 -2.17
N SER A 9 -6.41 20.88 -2.86
CA SER A 9 -7.31 19.81 -2.47
C SER A 9 -6.68 18.43 -2.69
N ALA A 10 -6.87 17.54 -1.72
CA ALA A 10 -6.32 16.19 -1.78
C ALA A 10 -6.90 15.38 -2.95
N GLN A 11 -6.05 14.60 -3.63
CA GLN A 11 -6.45 13.64 -4.66
C GLN A 11 -6.41 12.22 -4.09
N ALA A 12 -7.53 11.51 -4.23
CA ALA A 12 -7.66 10.11 -3.85
C ALA A 12 -7.96 9.27 -5.10
N ILE A 13 -7.01 8.44 -5.53
CA ILE A 13 -7.22 7.49 -6.63
C ILE A 13 -7.28 6.09 -6.03
N ASN A 14 -8.34 5.35 -6.36
CA ASN A 14 -8.51 3.96 -5.94
C ASN A 14 -8.82 3.11 -7.19
N GLY A 15 -8.19 1.94 -7.32
CA GLY A 15 -8.60 0.95 -8.33
C GLY A 15 -9.90 0.27 -7.93
N ILE A 16 -9.88 -0.44 -6.80
CA ILE A 16 -11.07 -1.00 -6.15
C ILE A 16 -11.17 -0.40 -4.75
N PHE A 17 -12.32 0.19 -4.43
CA PHE A 17 -12.58 0.75 -3.11
C PHE A 17 -13.91 0.24 -2.57
N ILE A 18 -13.85 -0.45 -1.43
CA ILE A 18 -15.02 -0.91 -0.70
C ILE A 18 -15.05 -0.19 0.65
N SER A 19 -15.88 0.85 0.70
CA SER A 19 -16.09 1.71 1.87
C SER A 19 -17.45 1.57 2.53
N SER A 20 -18.31 0.74 1.95
CA SER A 20 -19.67 0.41 2.39
C SER A 20 -20.11 -0.85 1.66
N GLY A 21 -21.23 -1.44 2.07
CA GLY A 21 -21.76 -2.65 1.42
C GLY A 21 -21.67 -3.90 2.30
N PRO A 22 -21.70 -5.10 1.70
CA PRO A 22 -22.11 -6.33 2.38
C PRO A 22 -21.18 -6.66 3.54
N SER A 23 -21.67 -7.45 4.50
CA SER A 23 -20.89 -7.90 5.67
C SER A 23 -19.58 -8.61 5.29
N VAL A 24 -19.49 -9.15 4.06
CA VAL A 24 -18.31 -9.81 3.49
C VAL A 24 -18.03 -9.29 2.08
N SER A 25 -16.78 -8.94 1.80
CA SER A 25 -16.28 -8.50 0.50
C SER A 25 -15.27 -9.48 -0.07
N ALA A 26 -15.60 -10.06 -1.22
CA ALA A 26 -14.68 -10.88 -2.01
C ALA A 26 -14.09 -10.06 -3.17
N VAL A 27 -12.81 -9.72 -3.07
CA VAL A 27 -12.05 -9.06 -4.14
C VAL A 27 -11.09 -10.09 -4.73
N THR A 28 -11.49 -10.75 -5.80
CA THR A 28 -10.75 -11.90 -6.33
C THR A 28 -10.40 -11.79 -7.80
N ASN A 29 -9.19 -12.24 -8.16
CA ASN A 29 -8.72 -12.38 -9.54
C ASN A 29 -8.79 -11.10 -10.39
N ASN A 30 -8.63 -9.92 -9.77
CA ASN A 30 -8.61 -8.65 -10.50
C ASN A 30 -7.19 -8.27 -10.93
N THR A 31 -7.09 -7.55 -12.04
CA THR A 31 -5.89 -6.80 -12.42
C THR A 31 -6.15 -5.31 -12.23
N ILE A 32 -5.40 -4.68 -11.32
CA ILE A 32 -5.38 -3.23 -11.14
C ILE A 32 -4.05 -2.74 -11.67
N ALA A 33 -4.07 -1.90 -12.70
CA ALA A 33 -2.85 -1.45 -13.35
C ALA A 33 -2.92 0.00 -13.83
N ASN A 34 -1.74 0.61 -13.96
CA ASN A 34 -1.53 1.89 -14.64
C ASN A 34 -2.29 3.07 -14.00
N LEU A 35 -2.47 3.04 -12.67
CA LEU A 35 -2.96 4.21 -11.93
C LEU A 35 -1.81 5.19 -11.77
N ASN A 36 -1.91 6.32 -12.46
CA ASN A 36 -0.87 7.34 -12.47
C ASN A 36 -1.42 8.67 -11.97
N SER A 37 -0.84 9.13 -10.86
CA SER A 37 -1.01 10.47 -10.32
C SER A 37 0.27 11.27 -10.51
N ASN A 38 0.23 12.26 -11.41
CA ASN A 38 1.27 13.28 -11.54
C ASN A 38 0.97 14.49 -10.61
N TYR A 39 0.25 14.24 -9.51
CA TYR A 39 -0.15 15.28 -8.57
C TYR A 39 1.07 15.94 -7.93
N ASN A 40 1.34 17.19 -8.30
CA ASN A 40 2.49 17.97 -7.83
C ASN A 40 1.99 19.13 -6.95
N SER A 41 1.32 18.80 -5.85
CA SER A 41 0.75 19.75 -4.90
C SER A 41 1.22 19.46 -3.48
N THR A 42 1.12 20.46 -2.61
CA THR A 42 1.59 20.44 -1.22
C THR A 42 0.69 19.66 -0.27
N SER A 43 -0.44 19.11 -0.75
CA SER A 43 -1.35 18.33 0.09
C SER A 43 -0.70 17.05 0.62
N THR A 44 -0.79 16.86 1.94
CA THR A 44 -0.28 15.69 2.65
C THR A 44 -1.28 14.55 2.79
N SER A 45 -2.51 14.73 2.30
CA SER A 45 -3.61 13.77 2.41
C SER A 45 -3.95 13.06 1.10
N SER A 46 -3.16 13.27 0.05
CA SER A 46 -3.36 12.65 -1.27
C SER A 46 -2.73 11.25 -1.32
N PHE A 47 -3.35 10.34 -2.08
CA PHE A 47 -2.89 8.97 -2.21
C PHE A 47 -3.36 8.27 -3.49
N VAL A 48 -2.66 7.21 -3.85
CA VAL A 48 -3.06 6.21 -4.86
C VAL A 48 -3.13 4.84 -4.20
N ARG A 49 -4.25 4.13 -4.38
CA ARG A 49 -4.45 2.77 -3.85
C ARG A 49 -4.88 1.81 -4.95
N GLY A 50 -4.27 0.63 -5.00
CA GLY A 50 -4.72 -0.43 -5.90
C GLY A 50 -6.06 -1.00 -5.45
N ILE A 51 -6.07 -1.66 -4.30
CA ILE A 51 -7.28 -2.21 -3.66
C ILE A 51 -7.37 -1.66 -2.23
N ALA A 52 -8.54 -1.19 -1.82
CA ALA A 52 -8.81 -0.75 -0.46
C ALA A 52 -10.16 -1.32 0.04
N VAL A 53 -10.15 -2.07 1.14
CA VAL A 53 -11.36 -2.57 1.82
C VAL A 53 -11.36 -2.08 3.26
N THR A 54 -12.31 -1.22 3.63
CA THR A 54 -12.25 -0.50 4.91
C THR A 54 -13.36 -0.82 5.91
N THR A 55 -14.39 -1.57 5.53
CA THR A 55 -15.59 -1.77 6.37
C THR A 55 -15.98 -3.22 6.61
N SER A 56 -15.92 -4.08 5.59
CA SER A 56 -16.45 -5.45 5.63
C SER A 56 -15.36 -6.51 5.67
N ILE A 57 -15.71 -7.70 6.17
CA ILE A 57 -14.80 -8.85 6.22
C ILE A 57 -14.22 -9.09 4.82
N ALA A 58 -12.90 -9.00 4.70
CA ALA A 58 -12.25 -8.99 3.40
C ALA A 58 -11.66 -10.37 3.05
N THR A 59 -12.04 -10.89 1.88
CA THR A 59 -11.30 -11.94 1.18
C THR A 59 -10.68 -11.32 -0.06
N VAL A 60 -9.39 -11.01 0.00
CA VAL A 60 -8.64 -10.39 -1.11
C VAL A 60 -7.65 -11.41 -1.64
N THR A 61 -7.96 -12.06 -2.77
CA THR A 61 -7.13 -13.16 -3.27
C THR A 61 -6.95 -13.21 -4.78
N GLY A 62 -5.77 -13.65 -5.24
CA GLY A 62 -5.49 -13.83 -6.66
C GLY A 62 -5.39 -12.53 -7.47
N ASN A 63 -5.31 -11.36 -6.81
CA ASN A 63 -5.26 -10.09 -7.52
C ASN A 63 -3.82 -9.76 -7.93
N THR A 64 -3.70 -9.06 -9.07
CA THR A 64 -2.44 -8.42 -9.50
C THR A 64 -2.60 -6.91 -9.44
N VAL A 65 -1.80 -6.25 -8.61
CA VAL A 65 -1.72 -4.79 -8.54
C VAL A 65 -0.36 -4.36 -9.07
N ARG A 66 -0.33 -3.59 -10.17
CA ARG A 66 0.93 -3.20 -10.80
C ARG A 66 0.98 -1.81 -11.40
N ASN A 67 2.17 -1.28 -11.63
CA ASN A 67 2.40 -0.04 -12.38
C ASN A 67 1.58 1.12 -11.80
N LEU A 68 1.64 1.31 -10.48
CA LEU A 68 0.99 2.45 -9.83
C LEU A 68 2.04 3.51 -9.55
N THR A 69 1.75 4.76 -9.89
CA THR A 69 2.67 5.88 -9.67
C THR A 69 2.01 7.02 -8.94
N TYR A 70 2.73 7.61 -8.00
CA TYR A 70 2.25 8.75 -7.22
C TYR A 70 3.33 9.83 -7.09
N GLY A 71 3.01 11.04 -7.54
CA GLY A 71 3.90 12.21 -7.52
C GLY A 71 3.67 13.21 -6.40
N GLY A 72 2.74 12.95 -5.46
CA GLY A 72 2.39 13.89 -4.39
C GLY A 72 3.10 13.69 -3.05
N LEU A 73 2.82 14.58 -2.09
CA LEU A 73 3.48 14.63 -0.77
C LEU A 73 2.68 13.94 0.34
N GLY A 74 1.97 12.85 0.03
CA GLY A 74 1.13 12.13 1.00
C GLY A 74 1.94 11.58 2.18
N THR A 75 1.68 12.05 3.41
CA THR A 75 2.46 11.70 4.61
C THR A 75 1.78 10.69 5.55
N GLY A 76 0.64 10.13 5.14
CA GLY A 76 -0.04 9.08 5.88
C GLY A 76 0.77 7.78 5.98
N SER A 77 0.25 6.80 6.72
CA SER A 77 0.88 5.50 6.94
C SER A 77 -0.14 4.36 6.78
N GLY A 78 0.35 3.14 6.56
CA GLY A 78 -0.52 1.98 6.33
C GLY A 78 -1.47 2.19 5.16
N ILE A 79 -2.79 2.14 5.41
CA ILE A 79 -3.80 2.33 4.35
C ILE A 79 -3.93 3.77 3.83
N SER A 80 -3.35 4.74 4.54
CA SER A 80 -3.32 6.15 4.13
C SER A 80 -1.96 6.60 3.61
N SER A 81 -1.00 5.68 3.44
CA SER A 81 0.26 5.97 2.75
C SER A 81 0.00 6.57 1.37
N GLY A 82 0.92 7.43 0.90
CA GLY A 82 0.80 8.10 -0.40
C GLY A 82 0.62 7.10 -1.55
N LEU A 83 1.21 5.91 -1.43
CA LEU A 83 1.00 4.82 -2.38
C LEU A 83 0.76 3.49 -1.65
N VAL A 84 -0.38 2.85 -1.93
CA VAL A 84 -0.75 1.54 -1.37
C VAL A 84 -1.06 0.54 -2.48
N GLY A 85 -0.47 -0.66 -2.42
CA GLY A 85 -0.85 -1.75 -3.33
C GLY A 85 -2.21 -2.33 -2.96
N ILE A 86 -2.27 -3.02 -1.81
CA ILE A 86 -3.50 -3.59 -1.25
C ILE A 86 -3.62 -3.17 0.21
N GLY A 87 -4.72 -2.53 0.59
CA GLY A 87 -5.03 -2.17 1.97
C GLY A 87 -6.32 -2.79 2.45
N VAL A 88 -6.27 -3.51 3.55
CA VAL A 88 -7.46 -3.98 4.27
C VAL A 88 -7.41 -3.38 5.66
N SER A 89 -8.45 -2.66 6.08
CA SER A 89 -8.57 -2.11 7.44
C SER A 89 -9.87 -2.53 8.13
N ALA A 90 -10.57 -3.52 7.58
CA ALA A 90 -11.87 -3.93 8.06
C ALA A 90 -11.76 -4.61 9.44
N SER A 91 -12.53 -4.13 10.40
CA SER A 91 -12.51 -4.59 11.79
C SER A 91 -13.75 -5.40 12.19
N THR A 92 -14.56 -5.84 11.23
CA THR A 92 -15.84 -6.53 11.47
C THR A 92 -15.73 -8.05 11.53
N GLY A 93 -14.54 -8.60 11.24
CA GLY A 93 -14.25 -10.03 11.36
C GLY A 93 -12.85 -10.38 10.86
N ALA A 94 -12.58 -11.68 10.68
CA ALA A 94 -11.27 -12.18 10.24
C ALA A 94 -11.05 -11.96 8.74
N ASN A 95 -10.01 -11.20 8.39
CA ASN A 95 -9.67 -10.92 7.00
C ASN A 95 -8.67 -11.94 6.45
N THR A 96 -8.79 -12.25 5.17
CA THR A 96 -7.84 -13.09 4.43
C THR A 96 -7.30 -12.33 3.23
N VAL A 97 -5.98 -12.12 3.19
CA VAL A 97 -5.26 -11.52 2.06
C VAL A 97 -4.22 -12.49 1.56
N SER A 98 -4.48 -13.16 0.43
CA SER A 98 -3.62 -14.26 -0.01
C SER A 98 -3.46 -14.41 -1.52
N ASN A 99 -2.35 -14.99 -1.97
CA ASN A 99 -2.08 -15.23 -3.40
C ASN A 99 -2.15 -13.96 -4.27
N ASN A 100 -1.88 -12.77 -3.71
CA ASN A 100 -1.84 -11.55 -4.50
C ASN A 100 -0.42 -11.26 -4.97
N THR A 101 -0.30 -10.64 -6.13
CA THR A 101 0.97 -10.13 -6.66
C THR A 101 0.91 -8.60 -6.69
N ILE A 102 1.85 -7.95 -6.02
CA ILE A 102 1.96 -6.49 -5.93
C ILE A 102 3.33 -6.10 -6.43
N HIS A 103 3.40 -5.33 -7.52
CA HIS A 103 4.69 -4.90 -8.04
C HIS A 103 4.70 -3.57 -8.76
N THR A 104 5.88 -2.99 -8.94
CA THR A 104 6.06 -1.75 -9.72
C THR A 104 5.20 -0.62 -9.15
N LEU A 105 5.36 -0.36 -7.85
CA LEU A 105 4.78 0.81 -7.18
C LEU A 105 5.88 1.87 -7.06
N LYS A 106 5.63 3.06 -7.62
CA LYS A 106 6.64 4.12 -7.69
C LYS A 106 6.14 5.43 -7.11
N LEU A 107 6.81 5.92 -6.08
CA LEU A 107 6.63 7.27 -5.58
C LEU A 107 7.66 8.19 -6.25
N THR A 108 7.21 9.10 -7.11
CA THR A 108 8.09 9.88 -8.00
C THR A 108 8.45 11.27 -7.47
N SER A 109 8.00 11.65 -6.28
CA SER A 109 8.21 12.97 -5.67
C SER A 109 9.65 13.16 -5.20
N SER A 110 10.51 13.72 -6.04
CA SER A 110 11.87 14.10 -5.64
C SER A 110 11.93 15.36 -4.76
N THR A 111 10.84 16.12 -4.67
CA THR A 111 10.70 17.34 -3.88
C THR A 111 10.36 17.09 -2.41
N ALA A 112 9.97 15.87 -2.04
CA ALA A 112 9.78 15.47 -0.65
C ALA A 112 11.14 15.36 0.04
N THR A 113 11.51 16.41 0.78
CA THR A 113 12.84 16.56 1.41
C THR A 113 12.76 16.67 2.94
N THR A 114 11.58 16.98 3.49
CA THR A 114 11.35 17.12 4.94
C THR A 114 10.05 16.44 5.40
N GLN A 115 9.51 15.55 4.55
CA GLN A 115 8.22 14.91 4.71
C GLN A 115 8.42 13.40 4.75
N LYS A 116 8.02 12.77 5.87
CA LYS A 116 7.85 11.32 5.94
C LYS A 116 6.74 10.90 4.98
N ILE A 117 7.12 10.55 3.76
CA ILE A 117 6.24 9.89 2.80
C ILE A 117 6.43 8.39 2.83
N GLU A 118 5.42 7.64 2.41
CA GLU A 118 5.45 6.18 2.54
C GLU A 118 4.83 5.47 1.34
N ILE A 119 5.46 4.36 0.96
CA ILE A 119 4.90 3.32 0.09
C ILE A 119 4.60 2.09 0.94
N THR A 120 3.37 1.61 0.89
CA THR A 120 2.95 0.38 1.55
C THR A 120 2.52 -0.63 0.50
N GLY A 121 3.28 -1.71 0.30
CA GLY A 121 2.92 -2.78 -0.62
C GLY A 121 1.58 -3.38 -0.22
N MET A 122 1.49 -3.87 1.02
CA MET A 122 0.27 -4.40 1.61
C MET A 122 0.07 -3.85 3.02
N PHE A 123 -1.13 -3.35 3.31
CA PHE A 123 -1.57 -3.03 4.65
C PHE A 123 -2.63 -4.04 5.10
N ILE A 124 -2.45 -4.57 6.30
CA ILE A 124 -3.47 -5.30 7.02
C ILE A 124 -3.74 -4.61 8.36
N GLY A 125 -4.99 -4.21 8.51
CA GLY A 125 -5.60 -3.76 9.73
C GLY A 125 -6.87 -4.57 9.92
N GLY A 126 -7.05 -5.05 11.13
CA GLY A 126 -8.26 -5.72 11.58
C GLY A 126 -8.27 -5.67 13.09
N GLY A 127 -9.44 -5.77 13.71
CA GLY A 127 -9.53 -5.84 15.17
C GLY A 127 -8.84 -7.10 15.73
N ALA A 128 -9.23 -7.54 16.92
CA ALA A 128 -8.64 -8.70 17.60
C ALA A 128 -8.93 -10.09 16.93
N PHE A 129 -9.31 -10.13 15.66
CA PHE A 129 -9.60 -11.35 14.91
C PHE A 129 -8.32 -12.00 14.36
N SER A 130 -8.39 -13.30 14.09
CA SER A 130 -7.28 -14.06 13.47
C SER A 130 -7.24 -13.82 11.96
N ASN A 131 -6.59 -12.72 11.55
CA ASN A 131 -6.39 -12.42 10.14
C ASN A 131 -5.30 -13.31 9.54
N VAL A 132 -5.35 -13.51 8.22
CA VAL A 132 -4.35 -14.29 7.49
C VAL A 132 -3.79 -13.46 6.35
N VAL A 133 -2.46 -13.37 6.31
CA VAL A 133 -1.72 -12.80 5.18
C VAL A 133 -0.77 -13.86 4.67
N ALA A 134 -1.07 -14.49 3.54
CA ALA A 134 -0.30 -15.64 3.09
C ALA A 134 -0.07 -15.71 1.58
N ARG A 135 1.11 -16.21 1.17
CA ARG A 135 1.44 -16.49 -0.24
C ARG A 135 1.34 -15.27 -1.16
N ASN A 136 1.53 -14.07 -0.61
CA ASN A 136 1.59 -12.86 -1.43
C ASN A 136 3.01 -12.63 -1.95
N SER A 137 3.14 -12.11 -3.16
CA SER A 137 4.40 -11.69 -3.76
C SER A 137 4.42 -10.17 -3.86
N ILE A 138 5.36 -9.52 -3.17
CA ILE A 138 5.50 -8.06 -3.13
C ILE A 138 6.91 -7.69 -3.55
N HIS A 139 7.06 -6.95 -4.64
CA HIS A 139 8.39 -6.55 -5.12
C HIS A 139 8.40 -5.26 -5.91
N SER A 140 9.60 -4.73 -6.21
CA SER A 140 9.75 -3.54 -7.08
C SER A 140 8.97 -2.34 -6.57
N LEU A 141 9.19 -2.00 -5.30
CA LEU A 141 8.70 -0.77 -4.69
C LEU A 141 9.86 0.24 -4.69
N SER A 142 9.66 1.42 -5.26
CA SER A 142 10.71 2.44 -5.37
C SER A 142 10.18 3.83 -5.06
N LEU A 143 11.03 4.66 -4.45
CA LEU A 143 10.75 6.07 -4.22
C LEU A 143 11.90 6.94 -4.74
N ALA A 144 11.57 8.17 -5.14
CA ALA A 144 12.53 9.19 -5.55
C ALA A 144 12.75 10.27 -4.48
N ALA A 145 12.07 10.19 -3.34
CA ALA A 145 12.08 11.21 -2.30
C ALA A 145 13.39 11.25 -1.53
N ASN A 146 13.92 12.47 -1.34
CA ASN A 146 15.21 12.73 -0.73
C ASN A 146 15.07 13.05 0.76
N ASP A 147 14.43 12.13 1.50
CA ASP A 147 14.23 12.26 2.94
C ASP A 147 14.50 10.91 3.63
N THR A 148 15.44 10.89 4.56
CA THR A 148 15.77 9.70 5.36
C THR A 148 14.60 9.15 6.18
N ALA A 149 13.58 9.96 6.44
CA ALA A 149 12.34 9.53 7.08
C ALA A 149 11.35 8.86 6.12
N ALA A 150 11.55 8.95 4.80
CA ALA A 150 10.72 8.27 3.82
C ALA A 150 10.78 6.75 4.01
N VAL A 151 9.68 6.05 3.72
CA VAL A 151 9.53 4.63 4.08
C VAL A 151 9.05 3.80 2.89
N ILE A 152 9.69 2.64 2.69
CA ILE A 152 9.19 1.55 1.85
C ILE A 152 8.83 0.39 2.78
N THR A 153 7.56 0.00 2.78
CA THR A 153 7.06 -1.12 3.56
C THR A 153 6.51 -2.21 2.64
N GLY A 154 6.99 -3.44 2.80
CA GLY A 154 6.42 -4.60 2.10
C GLY A 154 5.02 -4.92 2.64
N ILE A 155 4.95 -5.36 3.90
CA ILE A 155 3.69 -5.62 4.62
C ILE A 155 3.67 -4.81 5.92
N ASP A 156 2.63 -4.00 6.10
CA ASP A 156 2.34 -3.26 7.32
C ASP A 156 1.18 -3.89 8.09
N ASN A 157 1.46 -4.37 9.31
CA ASN A 157 0.43 -4.79 10.26
C ASN A 157 0.06 -3.62 11.17
N GLY A 158 -1.04 -2.94 10.86
CA GLY A 158 -1.50 -1.79 11.64
C GLY A 158 -2.24 -2.17 12.93
N ALA A 159 -2.91 -3.33 12.97
CA ALA A 159 -3.66 -3.80 14.13
C ALA A 159 -4.05 -5.28 13.97
N GLY A 160 -4.34 -5.91 15.11
CA GLY A 160 -4.94 -7.24 15.17
C GLY A 160 -3.93 -8.38 15.18
N THR A 161 -4.44 -9.58 15.39
CA THR A 161 -3.65 -10.82 15.30
C THR A 161 -3.60 -11.24 13.84
N VAL A 162 -2.39 -11.47 13.32
CA VAL A 162 -2.19 -11.84 11.92
C VAL A 162 -1.21 -12.98 11.82
N THR A 163 -1.61 -14.05 11.13
CA THR A 163 -0.70 -15.12 10.72
C THR A 163 -0.09 -14.75 9.36
N PHE A 164 1.23 -14.56 9.34
CA PHE A 164 2.00 -14.34 8.10
C PHE A 164 2.62 -15.66 7.65
N ALA A 165 2.24 -16.17 6.47
CA ALA A 165 2.75 -17.44 5.99
C ALA A 165 3.16 -17.39 4.50
N ASN A 166 4.38 -17.78 4.19
CA ASN A 166 4.88 -17.94 2.80
C ASN A 166 4.74 -16.69 1.93
N ASN A 167 4.84 -15.49 2.51
CA ASN A 167 4.88 -14.26 1.72
C ASN A 167 6.32 -14.03 1.20
N MET A 168 6.43 -13.63 -0.06
CA MET A 168 7.71 -13.31 -0.71
C MET A 168 7.80 -11.79 -0.87
N ILE A 169 8.83 -11.19 -0.27
CA ILE A 169 9.01 -9.74 -0.26
C ILE A 169 10.43 -9.42 -0.75
N ARG A 170 10.54 -8.61 -1.81
CA ARG A 170 11.81 -8.11 -2.35
C ARG A 170 11.79 -6.58 -2.44
N LEU A 171 12.62 -5.93 -1.65
CA LEU A 171 12.72 -4.46 -1.57
C LEU A 171 14.14 -3.99 -1.88
N GLY A 172 14.31 -2.68 -2.04
CA GLY A 172 15.61 -2.05 -2.27
C GLY A 172 16.08 -2.04 -3.72
N ILE A 173 15.33 -2.66 -4.64
CA ILE A 173 15.54 -2.57 -6.09
C ILE A 173 14.20 -2.44 -6.81
N ASP A 174 14.20 -1.68 -7.91
CA ASP A 174 13.01 -1.38 -8.71
C ASP A 174 12.58 -2.55 -9.64
N GLU A 175 11.74 -2.28 -10.63
CA GLU A 175 11.30 -3.23 -11.66
C GLU A 175 12.37 -3.64 -12.66
N ASN A 176 13.39 -2.81 -12.86
CA ASN A 176 14.50 -3.04 -13.78
C ASN A 176 15.73 -3.64 -13.08
N GLY A 177 15.67 -3.81 -11.75
CA GLY A 177 16.79 -4.28 -10.93
C GLY A 177 17.73 -3.14 -10.49
N THR A 178 17.35 -1.88 -10.70
CA THR A 178 18.12 -0.72 -10.25
C THR A 178 17.97 -0.55 -8.74
N PRO A 179 19.07 -0.35 -7.98
CA PRO A 179 19.00 -0.08 -6.55
C PRO A 179 18.20 1.19 -6.23
N VAL A 180 17.44 1.16 -5.13
CA VAL A 180 16.93 2.36 -4.49
C VAL A 180 18.11 3.04 -3.78
N THR A 181 18.63 4.11 -4.37
CA THR A 181 19.82 4.81 -3.88
C THR A 181 19.50 5.94 -2.91
N THR A 182 18.24 6.35 -2.82
CA THR A 182 17.85 7.45 -1.93
C THR A 182 17.73 6.96 -0.49
N GLY A 183 18.17 7.80 0.46
CA GLY A 183 18.06 7.50 1.88
C GLY A 183 16.59 7.31 2.26
N CYS A 184 16.25 6.12 2.77
CA CYS A 184 14.91 5.78 3.24
C CYS A 184 14.96 4.59 4.20
N ILE A 185 13.88 4.38 4.93
CA ILE A 185 13.66 3.22 5.78
C ILE A 185 13.02 2.12 4.92
N ILE A 186 13.62 0.93 4.89
CA ILE A 186 13.06 -0.23 4.19
C ILE A 186 12.63 -1.29 5.22
N ARG A 187 11.35 -1.66 5.19
CA ARG A 187 10.73 -2.63 6.11
C ARG A 187 10.13 -3.78 5.33
N GLY A 188 10.60 -5.00 5.55
CA GLY A 188 9.99 -6.20 4.95
C GLY A 188 8.56 -6.41 5.46
N ILE A 189 8.46 -6.80 6.73
CA ILE A 189 7.20 -6.88 7.48
C ILE A 189 7.37 -6.04 8.74
N THR A 190 6.44 -5.10 8.99
CA THR A 190 6.44 -4.27 10.19
C THR A 190 5.20 -4.56 11.04
N LYS A 191 5.31 -4.27 12.34
CA LYS A 191 4.30 -4.58 13.36
C LYS A 191 3.96 -3.33 14.18
N GLY A 192 2.68 -2.95 14.21
CA GLY A 192 2.11 -2.11 15.26
C GLY A 192 1.64 -3.00 16.42
N ASN A 193 2.32 -2.93 17.57
CA ASN A 193 1.95 -3.47 18.89
C ASN A 193 0.78 -4.50 18.98
N SER A 194 1.05 -5.82 18.86
CA SER A 194 0.34 -6.96 19.54
C SER A 194 0.78 -8.33 18.99
N ALA A 195 1.08 -9.31 19.85
CA ALA A 195 1.79 -10.61 19.63
C ALA A 195 1.47 -11.42 18.35
N ILE A 196 2.43 -12.25 17.91
CA ILE A 196 2.31 -13.19 16.78
C ILE A 196 2.01 -14.58 17.36
N MET A 197 1.06 -15.32 16.78
CA MET A 197 1.02 -16.79 16.79
C MET A 197 1.24 -17.28 15.36
#